data_AF-A0A0F9B2F6-F1
#
_entry.id   AF-A0A0F9B2F6-F1
#
_cell.length_a   1.000
_cell.length_b   1.000
_cell.length_c   1.000
_cell.angle_alpha   90.00
_cell.angle_beta   90.00
_cell.angle_gamma   90.00
#
_symmetry.space_group_name_H-M   'P 1'
#
loop_
_entity.id
_entity.type
_entity.pdbx_description
1 polymer ?
#
loop_
_entity_poly.entity_id
_entity_poly.type
_entity_poly.pdbx_seq_one_letter_code
_entity_poly.pdbx_strand_id
1 'polypeptide(L)'
;LIMANLFVVFFGLSWGPVVWVLLGEMFNNRIRGAALAVAASAQWLANFTITMTFPIMLGSIGLAGAYGFYALSAFISVFFIVKYIKETRGIKLEAM
;
A
#
# COMPACT_ATOMS: atom_id res chain seq x y z
N LEU A 1 22.12 -11.05 3.76
CA LEU A 1 22.10 -10.33 2.46
C LEU A 1 21.20 -11.03 1.43
N ILE A 2 21.28 -12.35 1.22
CA ILE A 2 20.45 -13.07 0.22
C ILE A 2 18.94 -12.93 0.50
N MET A 3 18.48 -13.15 1.74
CA MET A 3 17.06 -12.99 2.11
C MET A 3 16.54 -11.55 1.96
N ALA A 4 17.38 -10.55 2.24
CA ALA A 4 17.01 -9.14 2.06
C ALA A 4 16.83 -8.80 0.57
N ASN A 5 17.69 -9.32 -0.30
CA ASN A 5 17.56 -9.12 -1.76
C ASN A 5 16.33 -9.86 -2.32
N LEU A 6 16.06 -11.09 -1.87
CA LEU A 6 14.84 -11.81 -2.25
C LEU A 6 13.58 -11.04 -1.83
N PHE A 7 13.56 -10.50 -0.60
CA PHE A 7 12.45 -9.67 -0.14
C PHE A 7 12.24 -8.45 -1.04
N VAL A 8 13.32 -7.71 -1.38
CA VAL A 8 13.23 -6.54 -2.26
C VAL A 8 12.73 -6.92 -3.66
N VAL A 9 13.19 -8.03 -4.23
CA VAL A 9 12.75 -8.49 -5.56
C VAL A 9 11.26 -8.89 -5.55
N PHE A 10 10.82 -9.68 -4.57
CA PHE A 10 9.40 -10.07 -4.48
C PHE A 10 8.48 -8.90 -4.15
N PHE A 11 8.94 -7.96 -3.31
CA PHE A 11 8.20 -6.75 -2.99
C PHE A 11 8.09 -5.83 -4.22
N GLY A 12 9.19 -5.68 -4.96
CA GLY A 12 9.26 -4.93 -6.20
C GLY A 12 8.44 -5.54 -7.34
N LEU A 13 8.11 -6.84 -7.31
CA LEU A 13 7.25 -7.51 -8.29
C LEU A 13 5.77 -7.51 -7.90
N SER A 14 5.45 -7.34 -6.62
CA SER A 14 4.09 -7.43 -6.10
C SER A 14 3.58 -6.05 -5.72
N TRP A 15 3.71 -5.67 -4.47
CA TRP A 15 3.03 -4.52 -3.89
C TRP A 15 3.46 -3.18 -4.49
N GLY A 16 4.72 -3.02 -4.87
CA GLY A 16 5.23 -1.78 -5.43
C GLY A 16 4.50 -1.37 -6.72
N PRO A 17 4.70 -2.07 -7.84
CA PRO A 17 4.12 -1.69 -9.12
C PRO A 17 2.64 -2.05 -9.26
N VAL A 18 2.17 -3.15 -8.65
CA VAL A 18 0.81 -3.64 -8.88
C VAL A 18 -0.25 -2.66 -8.35
N VAL A 19 -0.01 -2.01 -7.21
CA VAL A 19 -0.95 -1.02 -6.65
C VAL A 19 -1.11 0.19 -7.59
N TRP A 20 -0.01 0.68 -8.15
CA TRP A 20 -0.04 1.80 -9.08
C TRP A 20 -0.69 1.45 -10.42
N VAL A 21 -0.49 0.23 -10.90
CA VAL A 21 -1.18 -0.30 -12.10
C VAL A 21 -2.68 -0.42 -11.85
N LEU A 22 -3.09 -1.04 -10.73
CA LEU A 22 -4.49 -1.15 -10.34
C LEU A 22 -5.19 0.20 -10.24
N LEU A 23 -4.56 1.19 -9.59
CA LEU A 23 -5.08 2.55 -9.54
C LEU A 23 -5.20 3.17 -10.95
N GLY A 24 -4.27 2.87 -11.85
CA GLY A 24 -4.34 3.31 -13.24
C GLY A 24 -5.47 2.67 -14.05
N GLU A 25 -5.87 1.45 -13.70
CA GLU A 25 -6.90 0.67 -14.40
C GLU A 25 -8.31 0.81 -13.81
N MET A 26 -8.44 1.09 -12.52
CA MET A 26 -9.73 1.23 -11.83
C MET A 26 -10.50 2.50 -12.19
N PHE A 27 -9.83 3.54 -12.70
CA PHE A 27 -10.42 4.87 -12.88
C PHE A 27 -10.48 5.27 -14.36
N ASN A 28 -11.61 5.84 -14.79
CA ASN A 28 -11.76 6.33 -16.16
C ASN A 28 -10.75 7.46 -16.48
N ASN A 29 -10.45 7.66 -17.76
CA ASN A 29 -9.45 8.63 -18.21
C ASN A 29 -9.70 10.09 -17.78
N ARG A 30 -10.95 10.48 -17.45
CA ARG A 30 -11.29 11.83 -16.98
C ARG A 30 -10.92 12.04 -15.51
N ILE A 31 -11.14 11.04 -14.65
CA ILE A 31 -10.89 11.16 -13.20
C ILE A 31 -9.58 10.53 -12.75
N ARG A 32 -8.92 9.74 -13.60
CA ARG A 32 -7.68 9.02 -13.30
C ARG A 32 -6.60 9.92 -12.71
N GLY A 33 -6.40 11.10 -13.28
CA GLY A 33 -5.40 12.07 -12.77
C GLY A 33 -5.69 12.53 -11.34
N ALA A 34 -6.93 12.87 -11.03
CA ALA A 34 -7.35 13.27 -9.69
C ALA A 34 -7.28 12.09 -8.70
N ALA A 35 -7.69 10.90 -9.12
CA ALA A 35 -7.63 9.70 -8.28
C ALA A 35 -6.20 9.29 -7.93
N LEU A 36 -5.27 9.35 -8.91
CA LEU A 36 -3.84 9.16 -8.67
C LEU A 36 -3.27 10.20 -7.71
N ALA A 37 -3.68 11.47 -7.83
CA ALA A 37 -3.24 12.52 -6.93
C ALA A 37 -3.69 12.25 -5.48
N VAL A 38 -4.97 11.90 -5.28
CA VAL A 38 -5.50 11.55 -3.95
C VAL A 38 -4.81 10.32 -3.37
N ALA A 39 -4.59 9.28 -4.17
CA ALA A 39 -3.88 8.08 -3.74
C ALA A 39 -2.43 8.39 -3.36
N ALA A 40 -1.73 9.22 -4.13
CA ALA A 40 -0.38 9.68 -3.81
C ALA A 40 -0.37 10.50 -2.53
N SER A 41 -1.30 11.44 -2.34
CA SER A 41 -1.41 12.23 -1.12
C SER A 41 -1.66 11.35 0.10
N ALA A 42 -2.53 10.34 0.00
CA ALA A 42 -2.77 9.39 1.07
C ALA A 42 -1.52 8.55 1.40
N GLN A 43 -0.77 8.11 0.38
CA GLN A 43 0.51 7.41 0.58
C GLN A 43 1.52 8.29 1.32
N TRP A 44 1.67 9.54 0.88
CA TRP A 44 2.59 10.50 1.52
C TRP A 44 2.19 10.80 2.96
N LEU A 45 0.89 10.97 3.22
CA LEU A 45 0.39 11.19 4.58
C LEU A 45 0.68 9.99 5.47
N ALA A 46 0.42 8.78 5.01
CA ALA A 46 0.74 7.56 5.75
C ALA A 46 2.26 7.44 6.03
N ASN A 47 3.10 7.76 5.03
CA ASN A 47 4.55 7.75 5.21
C ASN A 47 5.01 8.78 6.25
N PHE A 48 4.42 9.97 6.23
CA PHE A 48 4.68 11.01 7.23
C PHE A 48 4.23 10.60 8.64
N THR A 49 3.03 10.03 8.76
CA THR A 49 2.52 9.50 10.03
C THR A 49 3.47 8.45 10.58
N ILE A 50 3.86 7.46 9.79
CA ILE A 50 4.79 6.39 10.19
C ILE A 50 6.13 7.00 10.65
N THR A 51 6.67 7.95 9.89
CA THR A 51 7.95 8.59 10.21
C THR A 51 7.90 9.35 11.54
N MET A 52 6.79 10.01 11.86
CA MET A 52 6.62 10.66 13.17
C MET A 52 6.31 9.69 14.31
N THR A 53 5.49 8.66 14.07
CA THR A 53 5.08 7.71 15.13
C THR A 53 6.17 6.70 15.46
N PHE A 54 7.05 6.38 14.51
CA PHE A 54 8.14 5.42 14.71
C PHE A 54 9.07 5.74 15.88
N PRO A 55 9.65 6.95 16.02
CA PRO A 55 10.49 7.30 17.18
C PRO A 55 9.71 7.31 18.50
N ILE A 56 8.43 7.69 18.50
CA ILE A 56 7.57 7.70 19.69
C ILE A 56 7.27 6.26 20.16
N MET A 57 6.95 5.37 19.23
CA MET A 57 6.74 3.95 19.50
C MET A 57 8.02 3.25 19.93
N LEU A 58 9.16 3.61 19.32
CA LEU A 58 10.46 3.06 19.70
C LEU A 58 10.81 3.40 21.16
N GLY A 59 10.52 4.63 21.60
CA GLY A 59 10.78 5.08 22.97
C GLY A 59 9.81 4.55 24.04
N SER A 60 8.61 4.09 23.65
CA SER A 60 7.57 3.67 24.60
C SER A 60 7.44 2.14 24.71
N ILE A 61 7.26 1.46 23.58
CA ILE A 61 6.92 0.03 23.49
C ILE A 61 8.06 -0.81 22.90
N GLY A 62 9.17 -0.17 22.51
CA GLY A 62 10.34 -0.82 21.93
C GLY A 62 10.13 -1.32 20.50
N LEU A 63 11.22 -1.82 19.89
CA LEU A 63 11.24 -2.32 18.51
C LEU A 63 10.16 -3.40 18.27
N ALA A 64 10.03 -4.37 19.18
CA ALA A 64 9.08 -5.47 19.02
C ALA A 64 7.62 -4.99 19.00
N GLY A 65 7.25 -4.04 19.87
CA GLY A 65 5.91 -3.45 19.90
C GLY A 65 5.60 -2.63 18.64
N ALA A 66 6.60 -1.87 18.16
CA ALA A 66 6.44 -1.06 16.97
C ALA A 66 6.21 -1.91 15.70
N TYR A 67 7.07 -2.92 15.49
CA TYR A 67 6.92 -3.86 14.38
C TYR A 67 5.65 -4.71 14.51
N GLY A 68 5.24 -5.08 15.72
CA GLY A 68 3.98 -5.78 15.98
C GLY A 68 2.76 -4.97 15.53
N PHE A 69 2.73 -3.67 15.85
CA PHE A 69 1.65 -2.77 15.40
C PHE A 69 1.60 -2.62 13.87
N TYR A 70 2.75 -2.46 13.22
CA TYR A 70 2.81 -2.40 11.76
C TYR A 70 2.42 -3.73 11.11
N ALA A 71 2.82 -4.86 11.69
CA ALA A 71 2.42 -6.18 11.23
C ALA A 71 0.90 -6.39 11.34
N LEU A 72 0.29 -5.97 12.46
CA LEU A 72 -1.15 -6.02 12.64
C LEU A 72 -1.88 -5.13 11.62
N SER A 73 -1.35 -3.93 11.39
CA SER A 73 -1.89 -2.98 10.39
C SER A 73 -1.82 -3.57 8.97
N ALA A 74 -0.72 -4.25 8.63
CA ALA A 74 -0.59 -4.97 7.36
C ALA A 74 -1.57 -6.14 7.26
N PHE A 75 -1.83 -6.86 8.35
CA PHE A 75 -2.82 -7.94 8.35
C PHE A 75 -4.25 -7.43 8.12
N ILE A 76 -4.60 -6.30 8.74
CA ILE A 76 -5.90 -5.62 8.52
C ILE A 76 -6.01 -5.14 7.07
N SER A 77 -4.92 -4.62 6.48
CA SER A 77 -4.94 -4.17 5.08
C SER A 77 -5.18 -5.31 4.10
N VAL A 78 -4.62 -6.50 4.36
CA VAL A 78 -4.90 -7.71 3.55
C VAL A 78 -6.39 -8.05 3.59
N PHE A 79 -7.02 -8.04 4.76
CA PHE A 79 -8.46 -8.29 4.86
C PHE A 79 -9.28 -7.24 4.11
N PHE A 80 -8.87 -5.96 4.19
CA PHE A 80 -9.53 -4.89 3.46
C PHE A 80 -9.43 -5.07 1.95
N ILE A 81 -8.25 -5.43 1.43
CA ILE A 81 -8.04 -5.70 0.01
C ILE A 81 -8.92 -6.87 -0.45
N VAL A 82 -8.88 -8.01 0.23
CA VAL A 82 -9.63 -9.21 -0.18
C VAL A 82 -11.15 -8.96 -0.17
N LYS A 83 -11.65 -8.13 0.75
CA LYS A 83 -13.09 -7.87 0.89
C LYS A 83 -13.62 -6.77 -0.01
N TYR A 84 -12.85 -5.70 -0.22
CA TYR A 84 -13.32 -4.48 -0.88
C TYR A 84 -12.73 -4.25 -2.28
N ILE A 85 -11.55 -4.79 -2.57
CA ILE A 85 -10.99 -4.71 -3.93
C ILE A 85 -11.55 -5.89 -4.74
N LYS A 86 -12.42 -5.57 -5.69
CA LYS A 86 -12.87 -6.53 -6.72
C LYS A 86 -11.81 -6.60 -7.80
N GLU A 87 -11.47 -7.82 -8.22
CA GLU A 87 -10.51 -8.10 -9.29
C GLU A 87 -10.96 -7.39 -10.58
N THR A 88 -10.19 -6.40 -11.06
CA THR A 88 -10.47 -5.65 -12.30
C THR A 88 -9.96 -6.36 -13.56
N ARG A 89 -9.31 -7.52 -13.40
CA ARG A 89 -8.63 -8.25 -14.46
C ARG A 89 -9.63 -8.75 -15.51
N GLY A 90 -9.58 -8.16 -16.71
CA GLY A 90 -10.42 -8.54 -17.86
C GLY A 90 -11.63 -7.65 -18.12
N ILE A 91 -11.86 -6.60 -17.34
CA ILE A 91 -12.90 -5.60 -17.61
C ILE A 91 -12.29 -4.49 -18.48
N LYS A 92 -12.89 -4.20 -19.63
CA LYS A 92 -12.46 -3.08 -20.49
C LYS A 92 -12.66 -1.76 -19.74
N LEU A 93 -11.63 -0.91 -19.72
CA LEU A 93 -11.65 0.42 -19.09
C LEU A 93 -12.83 1.32 -19.54
N GLU A 94 -13.42 1.05 -20.70
CA GLU A 94 -14.56 1.80 -21.25
C GLU A 94 -15.93 1.34 -20.70
N ALA A 95 -15.97 0.20 -19.99
CA ALA A 95 -17.17 -0.36 -19.38
C ALA A 95 -17.22 -0.17 -17.84
N MET A 96 -16.23 0.52 -17.28
CA MET A 96 -16.16 1.00 -15.89
C MET A 96 -16.64 2.45 -15.80
#